data_AF-A0A0B8QRN3-F1
#
_entry.id   AF-A0A0B8QRN3-F1
#
_cell.length_a   1.000
_cell.length_b   1.000
_cell.length_c   1.000
_cell.angle_alpha   90.00
_cell.angle_beta   90.00
_cell.angle_gamma   90.00
#
_symmetry.space_group_name_H-M   'P 1'
#
loop_
_entity.id
_entity.type
_entity.pdbx_description
1 polymer ?
#
loop_
_entity_poly.entity_id
_entity_poly.type
_entity_poly.pdbx_seq_one_letter_code
_entity_poly.pdbx_strand_id
1 'polypeptide(L)'
;MSVENEALTLKNRFRGYFPVVIDVETAGFNASTDALLEICAITLAMDENGDLHPATTMHFQVEPFEGANLEKEALDFIGMRDPFSHCAEQCLNQKH
;
A
#
# COMPACT_ATOMS: atom_id res chain seq x y z
N MET A 1 1.35 -4.14 -38.71
CA MET A 1 1.08 -3.24 -37.58
C MET A 1 -0.16 -3.78 -36.90
N SER A 2 -0.06 -4.31 -35.69
CA SER A 2 -1.23 -4.60 -34.87
C SER A 2 -1.88 -3.27 -34.51
N VAL A 3 -3.19 -3.18 -34.71
CA VAL A 3 -3.97 -2.03 -34.25
C VAL A 3 -4.07 -2.17 -32.75
N GLU A 4 -3.40 -1.30 -31.99
CA GLU A 4 -3.60 -1.23 -30.53
C GLU A 4 -5.07 -0.90 -30.27
N ASN A 5 -5.76 -1.79 -29.56
CA ASN A 5 -7.15 -1.56 -29.19
C ASN A 5 -7.17 -0.58 -28.01
N GLU A 6 -7.19 0.73 -28.32
CA GLU A 6 -7.17 1.79 -27.29
C GLU A 6 -8.24 1.61 -26.20
N ALA A 7 -9.36 0.95 -26.51
CA ALA A 7 -10.42 0.67 -25.56
C ALA A 7 -9.97 -0.23 -24.38
N LEU A 8 -8.95 -1.07 -24.59
CA LEU A 8 -8.42 -2.00 -23.59
C LEU A 8 -7.22 -1.45 -22.80
N THR A 9 -6.98 -0.13 -22.85
CA THR A 9 -5.89 0.49 -22.07
C THR A 9 -6.35 0.87 -20.67
N LEU A 10 -5.43 0.78 -19.69
CA LEU A 10 -5.69 1.20 -18.31
C LEU A 10 -6.16 2.66 -18.22
N LYS A 11 -5.57 3.55 -19.05
CA LYS A 11 -5.94 4.97 -19.14
C LYS A 11 -7.43 5.14 -19.46
N ASN A 12 -7.97 4.36 -20.39
CA ASN A 12 -9.35 4.51 -20.80
C ASN A 12 -10.32 3.81 -19.84
N ARG A 13 -9.89 2.75 -19.14
CA ARG A 13 -10.72 1.99 -18.20
C ARG A 13 -11.27 2.81 -17.03
N PHE A 14 -10.49 3.77 -16.55
CA PHE A 14 -10.82 4.63 -15.39
C PHE A 14 -10.81 6.12 -15.75
N ARG A 15 -11.10 6.47 -17.02
CA ARG A 15 -11.18 7.88 -17.49
C ARG A 15 -9.93 8.72 -17.18
N GLY A 16 -8.76 8.10 -17.22
CA GLY A 16 -7.48 8.73 -16.94
C GLY A 16 -6.99 8.61 -15.50
N TYR A 17 -7.78 8.06 -14.56
CA TYR A 17 -7.28 7.76 -13.22
C TYR A 17 -6.32 6.56 -13.24
N PHE A 18 -5.27 6.64 -12.41
CA PHE A 18 -4.32 5.56 -12.20
C PHE A 18 -4.61 4.86 -10.87
N PRO A 19 -5.24 3.67 -10.88
CA PRO A 19 -5.61 2.98 -9.64
C PRO A 19 -4.39 2.42 -8.91
N VAL A 20 -4.36 2.61 -7.60
CA VAL A 20 -3.36 2.06 -6.68
C VAL A 20 -4.10 1.46 -5.49
N VAL A 21 -3.83 0.20 -5.19
CA VAL A 21 -4.34 -0.48 -3.99
C VAL A 21 -3.47 -0.03 -2.82
N ILE A 22 -4.12 0.40 -1.74
CA ILE A 22 -3.46 0.90 -0.53
C ILE A 22 -4.02 0.15 0.66
N ASP A 23 -3.13 -0.29 1.54
CA ASP A 23 -3.45 -0.82 2.85
C ASP A 23 -2.55 -0.14 3.89
N VAL A 24 -3.08 0.11 5.08
CA VAL A 24 -2.39 0.84 6.15
C VAL A 24 -2.66 0.19 7.50
N GLU A 25 -1.62 0.06 8.30
CA GLU A 25 -1.74 -0.30 9.71
C GLU A 25 -1.49 0.94 10.56
N THR A 26 -2.35 1.15 11.56
CA THR A 26 -2.39 2.38 12.34
C THR A 26 -2.48 2.08 13.83
N ALA A 27 -2.03 3.02 14.65
CA ALA A 27 -2.07 2.91 16.10
C ALA A 27 -3.42 3.31 16.71
N GLY A 28 -4.51 3.26 15.93
CA GLY A 28 -5.85 3.64 16.35
C GLY A 28 -6.77 4.01 15.18
N PHE A 29 -8.02 4.36 15.46
CA PHE A 29 -9.03 4.61 14.43
C PHE A 29 -9.12 6.09 13.99
N ASN A 30 -8.46 7.01 14.68
CA ASN A 30 -8.51 8.43 14.39
C ASN A 30 -7.31 8.90 13.55
N ALA A 31 -7.53 9.05 12.24
CA ALA A 31 -6.50 9.47 11.29
C ALA A 31 -5.88 10.85 11.56
N SER A 32 -6.48 11.69 12.43
CA SER A 32 -5.91 13.00 12.77
C SER A 32 -4.91 12.95 13.93
N THR A 33 -4.93 11.89 14.73
CA THR A 33 -4.16 11.82 15.99
C THR A 33 -3.32 10.57 16.12
N ASP A 34 -3.77 9.46 15.54
CA ASP A 34 -3.17 8.15 15.75
C ASP A 34 -2.08 7.89 14.70
N ALA A 35 -1.00 7.23 15.11
CA ALA A 35 0.15 7.01 14.23
C ALA A 35 -0.20 6.12 13.02
N LEU A 36 0.36 6.43 11.85
CA LEU A 36 0.51 5.47 10.75
C LEU A 36 1.77 4.65 11.03
N LEU A 37 1.65 3.32 11.00
CA LEU A 37 2.71 2.40 11.42
C LEU A 37 3.23 1.55 10.26
N GLU A 38 2.37 1.14 9.33
CA GLU A 38 2.78 0.46 8.09
C GLU A 38 1.94 0.94 6.91
N ILE A 39 2.51 0.91 5.72
CA ILE A 39 1.81 1.20 4.46
C ILE A 39 2.27 0.24 3.37
N CYS A 40 1.29 -0.35 2.68
CA CYS A 40 1.49 -1.13 1.47
C CYS A 40 0.80 -0.44 0.29
N ALA A 41 1.49 -0.34 -0.85
CA ALA A 41 0.97 0.24 -2.07
C ALA A 41 1.26 -0.67 -3.26
N ILE A 42 0.21 -1.03 -4.00
CA ILE A 42 0.29 -1.88 -5.19
C ILE A 42 -0.32 -1.16 -6.37
N THR A 43 0.52 -0.83 -7.35
CA THR A 43 0.07 -0.28 -8.64
C THR A 43 -0.54 -1.39 -9.50
N LEU A 44 -1.41 -1.01 -10.45
CA LEU A 44 -2.02 -1.96 -11.39
C LEU A 44 -1.49 -1.76 -12.81
N ALA A 45 -1.36 -2.85 -13.54
CA ALA A 45 -1.17 -2.88 -14.99
C ALA A 45 -2.37 -3.57 -15.65
N MET A 46 -2.64 -3.22 -16.91
CA MET A 46 -3.64 -3.89 -17.73
C MET A 46 -2.94 -4.57 -18.90
N ASP A 47 -3.22 -5.85 -19.10
CA ASP A 47 -2.64 -6.61 -20.20
C ASP A 47 -3.36 -6.35 -21.54
N GLU A 48 -2.90 -7.02 -22.60
CA GLU A 48 -3.46 -6.91 -23.95
C GLU A 48 -4.90 -7.42 -24.10
N ASN A 49 -5.38 -8.24 -23.16
CA ASN A 49 -6.76 -8.74 -23.13
C ASN A 49 -7.70 -7.80 -22.35
N GLY A 50 -7.15 -6.78 -21.67
CA GLY A 50 -7.89 -5.86 -20.83
C GLY A 50 -8.04 -6.33 -19.38
N ASP A 51 -7.31 -7.36 -18.96
CA ASP A 51 -7.34 -7.87 -17.59
C ASP A 51 -6.38 -7.09 -16.68
N LEU A 52 -6.81 -6.84 -15.43
CA LEU A 52 -6.02 -6.11 -14.43
C LEU A 52 -5.12 -7.06 -13.64
N HIS A 53 -3.86 -6.68 -13.51
CA HIS A 53 -2.85 -7.42 -12.75
C HIS A 53 -2.12 -6.49 -11.76
N PRO A 54 -1.70 -6.99 -10.59
CA PRO A 54 -0.73 -6.31 -9.75
C PRO A 54 0.55 -6.02 -10.54
N ALA A 55 1.10 -4.82 -10.38
CA ALA A 55 2.35 -4.41 -11.00
C ALA A 55 3.43 -4.20 -9.93
N THR A 56 3.78 -2.96 -9.62
CA THR A 56 4.77 -2.64 -8.58
C THR A 56 4.14 -2.69 -7.20
N THR A 57 4.73 -3.49 -6.30
CA THR A 57 4.42 -3.55 -4.87
C THR A 57 5.49 -2.79 -4.08
N MET A 58 5.04 -1.94 -3.17
CA MET A 58 5.88 -1.18 -2.24
C MET A 58 5.32 -1.38 -0.84
N HIS A 59 6.19 -1.56 0.15
CA HIS A 59 5.78 -1.77 1.54
C HIS A 59 6.80 -1.11 2.45
N PHE A 60 6.32 -0.39 3.46
CA PHE A 60 7.15 0.36 4.39
C PHE A 60 6.58 0.30 5.79
N GLN A 61 7.47 0.16 6.77
CA GLN A 61 7.20 0.54 8.15
C GLN A 61 7.43 2.05 8.28
N VAL A 62 6.57 2.71 9.05
CA VAL A 62 6.55 4.16 9.23
C VAL A 62 6.76 4.47 10.70
N GLU A 63 7.73 5.32 11.00
CA GLU A 63 7.93 5.80 12.35
C GLU A 63 6.76 6.70 12.78
N PRO A 64 6.23 6.55 14.01
CA PRO A 64 5.22 7.46 14.54
C PRO A 64 5.68 8.91 14.48
N PHE A 65 4.79 9.79 14.01
CA PHE A 65 5.07 11.23 13.99
C PHE A 65 5.15 11.79 15.43
N GLU A 66 5.83 12.93 15.60
CA GLU A 66 5.97 13.55 16.92
C GLU A 66 4.61 13.89 17.54
N GLY A 67 4.37 13.37 18.74
CA GLY A 67 3.10 13.57 19.45
C GLY A 67 1.95 12.68 18.98
N ALA A 68 2.21 11.69 18.13
CA ALA A 68 1.20 10.72 17.72
C ALA A 68 0.66 9.93 18.92
N ASN A 69 -0.65 9.68 18.91
CA ASN A 69 -1.31 8.79 19.85
C ASN A 69 -1.06 7.33 19.46
N LEU A 70 -0.85 6.48 20.47
CA LEU A 70 -0.55 5.06 20.33
C LEU A 70 -1.51 4.25 21.20
N GLU A 71 -2.62 3.79 20.61
CA GLU A 71 -3.59 2.96 21.33
C GLU A 71 -3.05 1.54 21.51
N LYS A 72 -3.04 1.07 22.75
CA LYS A 72 -2.48 -0.23 23.08
C LYS A 72 -3.25 -1.36 22.40
N GLU A 73 -4.58 -1.25 22.35
CA GLU A 73 -5.45 -2.24 21.72
C GLU A 73 -5.21 -2.34 20.22
N ALA A 74 -4.88 -1.23 19.56
CA ALA A 74 -4.51 -1.24 18.14
C ALA A 74 -3.16 -1.92 17.91
N LEU A 75 -2.16 -1.60 18.73
CA LEU A 75 -0.84 -2.24 18.68
C LEU A 75 -0.92 -3.75 18.93
N ASP A 76 -1.71 -4.17 19.92
CA ASP A 76 -1.96 -5.58 20.22
C ASP A 76 -2.69 -6.29 19.07
N PHE A 77 -3.64 -5.60 18.41
CA PHE A 77 -4.40 -6.12 17.28
C PHE A 77 -3.51 -6.38 16.05
N ILE A 78 -2.63 -5.44 15.70
CA ILE A 78 -1.69 -5.58 14.56
C ILE A 78 -0.43 -6.40 14.91
N GLY A 79 -0.28 -6.81 16.18
CA GLY A 79 0.86 -7.60 16.65
C GLY A 79 2.18 -6.83 16.77
N MET A 80 2.12 -5.50 16.83
CA MET A 80 3.29 -4.62 16.91
C MET A 80 3.74 -4.42 18.36
N ARG A 81 4.97 -4.87 18.67
CA ARG A 81 5.53 -4.80 20.05
C ARG A 81 6.32 -3.53 20.33
N ASP A 82 6.96 -2.98 19.31
CA ASP A 82 7.74 -1.75 19.40
C ASP A 82 7.48 -0.89 18.15
N PRO A 83 6.68 0.18 18.26
CA PRO A 83 6.34 1.04 17.12
C PRO A 83 7.51 1.93 16.67
N PHE A 84 8.63 1.96 17.39
CA PHE A 84 9.83 2.70 17.01
C PHE A 84 10.97 1.78 16.53
N SER A 85 10.76 0.46 16.56
CA SER A 85 11.74 -0.50 16.09
C SER A 85 11.79 -0.48 14.56
N HIS A 86 12.97 -0.13 14.03
CA HIS A 86 13.24 -0.23 12.60
C HIS A 86 13.51 -1.69 12.23
N CYS A 87 12.48 -2.50 11.98
CA CYS A 87 12.73 -3.81 11.37
C CYS A 87 12.77 -3.65 9.85
N ALA A 88 13.91 -3.16 9.34
CA ALA A 88 14.20 -3.01 7.91
C ALA A 88 14.36 -4.35 7.14
N GLU A 89 13.72 -5.43 7.58
CA GLU A 89 13.84 -6.77 6.99
C GLU A 89 12.47 -7.41 6.79
N GLN A 90 11.73 -6.96 5.76
CA GLN A 90 10.69 -7.82 5.17
C GLN A 90 10.38 -7.60 3.68
N CYS A 91 11.01 -6.63 3.00
CA CYS A 91 10.79 -6.43 1.56
C CYS A 91 11.89 -6.99 0.63
N LEU A 92 13.02 -7.46 1.15
CA LEU A 92 14.09 -8.01 0.32
C LEU A 92 13.85 -9.44 -0.20
N ASN A 93 12.84 -10.16 0.33
CA ASN A 93 12.62 -11.59 0.02
C ASN A 93 11.31 -11.95 -0.71
N GLN A 94 10.61 -11.00 -1.35
CA GLN A 94 9.52 -11.32 -2.30
C GLN A 94 9.94 -11.15 -3.77
N LYS A 95 11.22 -11.39 -4.08
CA LYS A 95 11.63 -11.79 -5.43
C LYS A 95 11.79 -13.31 -5.44
N HIS A 96 10.72 -14.04 -5.79
CA HIS A 96 10.70 -15.20 -6.67
C HIS A 96 9.29 -15.78 -6.78
#